data_AF-A0A946FDA5-F1
#
_entry.id   AF-A0A946FDA5-F1
#
_cell.length_a   1.000
_cell.length_b   1.000
_cell.length_c   1.000
_cell.angle_alpha   90.00
_cell.angle_beta   90.00
_cell.angle_gamma   90.00
#
_symmetry.space_group_name_H-M   'P 1'
#
loop_
_entity.id
_entity.type
_entity.pdbx_description
1 polymer ?
#
loop_
_entity_poly.entity_id
_entity_poly.type
_entity_poly.pdbx_seq_one_letter_code
_entity_poly.pdbx_strand_id
1 'polypeptide(L)'
;MRLVVLAFTLLVSASSFANDADDAAAKMHEYFAVFNEKDVIKVAHEIYATPVQVGGVPHRIYADPDEAIDSLTGLYPLLESQGWVESRILDTEVCIASANLAFVDTRFSRLDRNGGAIAPAIRRSLYVLQKRENEWRIVAFYGHDADVVPTCNREMT
;
A
#
# COMPACT_ATOMS: atom_id res chain seq x y z
N MET A 1 -36.40 1.73 43.44
CA MET A 1 -36.48 0.59 42.51
C MET A 1 -35.83 0.99 41.18
N ARG A 2 -34.74 0.30 40.84
CA ARG A 2 -34.02 0.19 39.54
C ARG A 2 -33.36 1.44 38.91
N LEU A 3 -32.03 1.44 39.09
CA LEU A 3 -30.99 1.90 38.15
C LEU A 3 -31.41 1.75 36.68
N VAL A 4 -31.28 2.82 35.89
CA VAL A 4 -31.12 2.76 34.44
C VAL A 4 -29.70 3.21 34.16
N VAL A 5 -28.83 2.24 33.90
CA VAL A 5 -27.45 2.45 33.49
C VAL A 5 -27.22 1.59 32.25
N LEU A 6 -26.50 2.17 31.29
CA LEU A 6 -25.80 1.56 30.16
C LEU A 6 -26.62 1.17 28.91
N ALA A 7 -26.39 1.94 27.82
CA ALA A 7 -26.07 1.41 26.49
C ALA A 7 -25.75 2.57 25.52
N PHE A 8 -24.54 3.13 25.55
CA PHE A 8 -24.14 4.17 24.57
C PHE A 8 -22.65 4.19 24.20
N THR A 9 -21.95 3.05 24.27
CA THR A 9 -20.49 3.00 24.05
C THR A 9 -20.01 2.05 22.95
N LEU A 10 -20.89 1.55 22.07
CA LEU A 10 -20.52 0.58 21.03
C LEU A 10 -20.53 1.10 19.57
N LEU A 11 -20.97 2.34 19.30
CA LEU A 11 -21.02 2.88 17.92
C LEU A 11 -19.78 3.65 17.47
N VAL A 12 -18.90 4.08 18.37
CA VAL A 12 -17.78 4.97 17.99
C VAL A 12 -16.68 4.21 17.24
N SER A 13 -16.38 2.97 17.64
CA SER A 13 -15.24 2.21 17.09
C SER A 13 -15.43 1.75 15.64
N ALA A 14 -16.66 1.43 15.22
CA ALA A 14 -16.90 0.99 13.84
C ALA A 14 -16.68 2.12 12.82
N SER A 15 -16.98 3.36 13.22
CA SER A 15 -16.84 4.54 12.36
C SER A 15 -15.38 4.95 12.17
N SER A 16 -14.53 4.78 13.20
CA SER A 16 -13.10 5.09 13.08
C SER A 16 -12.36 4.10 12.18
N PHE A 17 -12.70 2.80 12.24
CA PHE A 17 -12.05 1.78 11.40
C PHE A 17 -12.44 1.88 9.92
N ALA A 18 -13.69 2.24 9.61
CA ALA A 18 -14.11 2.49 8.23
C ALA A 18 -13.31 3.65 7.61
N ASN A 19 -13.16 4.75 8.35
CA ASN A 19 -12.34 5.88 7.92
C ASN A 19 -10.86 5.48 7.77
N ASP A 20 -10.30 4.70 8.70
CA ASP A 20 -8.91 4.24 8.60
C ASP A 20 -8.67 3.35 7.37
N ALA A 21 -9.64 2.52 7.00
CA ALA A 21 -9.57 1.67 5.81
C ALA A 21 -9.60 2.50 4.52
N ASP A 22 -10.51 3.48 4.44
CA ASP A 22 -10.60 4.40 3.31
C ASP A 22 -9.32 5.25 3.19
N ASP A 23 -8.77 5.74 4.31
CA ASP A 23 -7.52 6.51 4.34
C ASP A 23 -6.31 5.67 3.90
N ALA A 24 -6.23 4.41 4.32
CA ALA A 24 -5.18 3.49 3.91
C ALA A 24 -5.27 3.16 2.40
N ALA A 25 -6.48 2.95 1.88
CA ALA A 25 -6.71 2.80 0.43
C ALA A 25 -6.32 4.08 -0.32
N ALA A 26 -6.71 5.25 0.17
CA ALA A 26 -6.38 6.53 -0.43
C ALA A 26 -4.86 6.75 -0.51
N LYS A 27 -4.10 6.35 0.51
CA LYS A 27 -2.63 6.39 0.48
C LYS A 27 -2.03 5.51 -0.63
N MET A 28 -2.66 4.39 -0.97
CA MET A 28 -2.21 3.56 -2.09
C MET A 28 -2.47 4.22 -3.45
N HIS A 29 -3.60 4.90 -3.61
CA HIS A 29 -3.86 5.70 -4.82
C HIS A 29 -2.87 6.87 -4.94
N GLU A 30 -2.55 7.53 -3.84
CA GLU A 30 -1.52 8.58 -3.81
C GLU A 30 -0.16 8.02 -4.22
N TYR A 31 0.27 6.89 -3.65
CA TYR A 31 1.52 6.23 -4.03
C TYR A 31 1.59 5.98 -5.55
N PHE A 32 0.54 5.40 -6.15
CA PHE A 32 0.52 5.13 -7.58
C PHE A 32 0.55 6.41 -8.42
N ALA A 33 -0.12 7.48 -7.98
CA ALA A 33 -0.06 8.77 -8.65
C ALA A 33 1.36 9.35 -8.65
N VAL A 34 1.99 9.42 -7.46
CA VAL A 34 3.37 9.93 -7.30
C VAL A 34 4.39 9.06 -8.04
N PHE A 35 4.18 7.73 -8.04
CA PHE A 35 5.01 6.79 -8.79
C PHE A 35 4.89 7.01 -10.31
N ASN A 36 3.69 7.26 -10.82
CA ASN A 36 3.47 7.55 -12.24
C ASN A 36 4.07 8.90 -12.65
N GLU A 37 4.09 9.88 -11.74
CA GLU A 37 4.78 11.18 -11.92
C GLU A 37 6.31 11.06 -11.83
N LYS A 38 6.82 9.90 -11.42
CA LYS A 38 8.25 9.61 -11.19
C LYS A 38 8.90 10.53 -10.14
N ASP A 39 8.10 11.05 -9.22
CA ASP A 39 8.61 11.88 -8.12
C ASP A 39 9.23 10.99 -7.02
N VAL A 40 10.47 10.56 -7.27
CA VAL A 40 11.24 9.69 -6.36
C VAL A 40 11.45 10.29 -4.98
N ILE A 41 11.58 11.63 -4.90
CA ILE A 41 11.79 12.35 -3.65
C ILE A 41 10.53 12.22 -2.81
N LYS A 42 9.36 12.50 -3.40
CA LYS A 42 8.09 12.38 -2.69
C LYS A 42 7.79 10.93 -2.29
N VAL A 43 8.08 9.94 -3.14
CA VAL A 43 7.95 8.53 -2.75
C VAL A 43 8.80 8.24 -1.50
N ALA A 44 10.07 8.65 -1.50
CA ALA A 44 11.00 8.32 -0.42
C ALA A 44 10.72 9.05 0.90
N HIS A 45 10.26 10.30 0.86
CA HIS A 45 10.09 11.14 2.05
C HIS A 45 8.65 11.21 2.60
N GLU A 46 7.64 11.06 1.74
CA GLU A 46 6.23 11.28 2.10
C GLU A 46 5.39 10.01 2.03
N ILE A 47 5.68 9.13 1.07
CA ILE A 47 4.94 7.87 0.92
C ILE A 47 5.56 6.75 1.76
N TYR A 48 6.88 6.64 1.72
CA TYR A 48 7.62 5.65 2.48
C TYR A 48 7.89 6.11 3.91
N ALA A 49 7.93 5.14 4.80
CA ALA A 49 8.39 5.29 6.17
C ALA A 49 9.61 4.38 6.34
N THR A 50 10.79 4.89 6.01
CA THR A 50 12.03 4.11 6.11
C THR A 50 12.32 3.68 7.55
N PRO A 51 12.95 2.50 7.76
CA PRO A 51 13.36 1.55 6.72
C PRO A 51 12.16 0.86 6.04
N VAL A 52 12.26 0.61 4.72
CA VAL A 52 11.22 -0.09 3.95
C VAL A 52 11.69 -1.46 3.51
N GLN A 53 10.97 -2.50 3.87
CA GLN A 53 11.24 -3.86 3.39
C GLN A 53 10.62 -4.08 2.01
N VAL A 54 11.44 -4.45 1.03
CA VAL A 54 11.01 -4.84 -0.30
C VAL A 54 11.10 -6.35 -0.44
N GLY A 55 9.94 -6.97 -0.56
CA GLY A 55 9.76 -8.38 -0.84
C GLY A 55 10.32 -8.77 -2.20
N GLY A 56 10.82 -10.00 -2.29
CA GLY A 56 11.44 -10.57 -3.48
C GLY A 56 12.54 -11.55 -3.10
N VAL A 57 13.19 -12.11 -4.11
CA VAL A 57 14.39 -12.94 -3.93
C VAL A 57 15.53 -12.26 -4.71
N PRO A 58 16.51 -11.64 -4.03
CA PRO A 58 16.65 -11.49 -2.57
C PRO A 58 15.69 -10.43 -1.99
N HIS A 59 15.45 -10.52 -0.68
CA HIS A 59 14.84 -9.43 0.08
C HIS A 59 15.78 -8.23 0.10
N ARG A 60 15.21 -7.03 -0.03
CA ARG A 60 15.93 -5.76 0.07
C ARG A 60 15.33 -4.91 1.17
N ILE A 61 16.15 -4.04 1.74
CA ILE A 61 15.72 -3.00 2.68
C ILE A 61 16.22 -1.69 2.10
N TYR A 62 15.35 -0.70 2.00
CA TYR A 62 15.75 0.69 1.85
C TYR A 62 15.92 1.25 3.25
N ALA A 63 17.16 1.39 3.72
CA ALA A 63 17.45 1.77 5.10
C ALA A 63 17.03 3.22 5.40
N ASP A 64 17.17 4.10 4.40
CA ASP A 64 16.89 5.53 4.47
C ASP A 64 16.29 6.05 3.14
N PRO A 65 15.85 7.32 3.09
CA PRO A 65 15.26 7.88 1.88
C PRO A 65 16.21 7.90 0.67
N ASP A 66 17.52 8.08 0.87
CA ASP A 66 18.50 8.15 -0.21
C ASP A 66 18.61 6.80 -0.91
N GLU A 67 18.65 5.70 -0.15
CA GLU A 67 18.62 4.34 -0.74
C GLU A 67 17.33 4.05 -1.52
N ALA A 68 16.19 4.58 -1.05
CA ALA A 68 14.92 4.46 -1.78
C ALA A 68 14.95 5.26 -3.09
N ILE A 69 15.50 6.48 -3.07
CA ILE A 69 15.68 7.34 -4.25
C ILE A 69 16.58 6.65 -5.27
N ASP A 70 17.73 6.11 -4.85
CA ASP A 70 18.66 5.41 -5.71
C ASP A 70 18.00 4.19 -6.36
N SER A 71 17.29 3.39 -5.57
CA SER A 71 16.61 2.20 -6.10
C SER A 71 15.49 2.56 -7.08
N LEU A 72 14.71 3.61 -6.82
CA LEU A 72 13.61 4.04 -7.72
C LEU A 72 14.16 4.68 -8.99
N THR A 73 15.22 5.47 -8.88
CA THR A 73 15.93 6.07 -10.02
C THR A 73 16.48 4.98 -10.95
N GLY A 74 17.00 3.89 -10.39
CA GLY A 74 17.42 2.72 -11.18
C GLY A 74 16.26 1.89 -11.75
N LEU A 75 15.08 1.90 -11.10
CA LEU A 75 13.91 1.13 -11.53
C LEU A 75 13.23 1.73 -12.76
N TYR A 76 13.06 3.06 -12.82
CA TYR A 76 12.28 3.67 -13.91
C TYR A 76 12.83 3.38 -15.31
N PRO A 77 14.14 3.50 -15.60
CA PRO A 77 14.67 3.14 -16.91
C PRO A 77 14.39 1.68 -17.31
N LEU A 78 14.39 0.75 -16.33
CA LEU A 78 14.04 -0.64 -16.58
C LEU A 78 12.56 -0.78 -16.97
N LEU A 79 11.66 -0.07 -16.28
CA LEU A 79 10.23 -0.08 -16.62
C LEU A 79 9.98 0.53 -18.00
N GLU A 80 10.58 1.68 -18.28
CA GLU A 80 10.45 2.38 -19.57
C GLU A 80 11.00 1.54 -20.73
N SER A 81 12.09 0.79 -20.51
CA SER A 81 12.64 -0.13 -21.51
C SER A 81 11.66 -1.25 -21.90
N GLN A 82 10.68 -1.54 -21.04
CA GLN A 82 9.59 -2.49 -21.28
C GLN A 82 8.34 -1.81 -21.89
N GLY A 83 8.40 -0.51 -22.16
CA GLY A 83 7.30 0.27 -22.72
C GLY A 83 6.36 0.89 -21.67
N TRP A 84 6.71 0.84 -20.38
CA TRP A 84 5.86 1.36 -19.30
C TRP A 84 5.63 2.87 -19.40
N VAL A 85 4.37 3.28 -19.20
CA VAL A 85 3.94 4.69 -19.09
C VAL A 85 3.26 4.95 -17.75
N GLU A 86 2.40 4.05 -17.30
CA GLU A 86 1.71 4.21 -16.01
C GLU A 86 1.42 2.85 -15.36
N SER A 87 1.27 2.86 -14.05
CA SER A 87 0.67 1.76 -13.28
C SER A 87 -0.72 2.19 -12.84
N ARG A 88 -1.73 1.34 -13.04
CA ARG A 88 -3.13 1.63 -12.72
C ARG A 88 -3.69 0.61 -11.74
N ILE A 89 -4.19 1.09 -10.61
CA ILE A 89 -4.93 0.29 -9.64
C ILE A 89 -6.26 -0.14 -10.28
N LEU A 90 -6.57 -1.44 -10.14
CA LEU A 90 -7.86 -2.02 -10.49
C LEU A 90 -8.76 -2.08 -9.24
N ASP A 91 -8.19 -2.44 -8.10
CA ASP A 91 -8.85 -2.56 -6.81
C ASP A 91 -7.83 -2.69 -5.67
N THR A 92 -8.31 -2.43 -4.46
CA THR A 92 -7.60 -2.63 -3.21
C THR A 92 -8.47 -3.42 -2.23
N GLU A 93 -7.83 -4.31 -1.47
CA GLU A 93 -8.44 -4.99 -0.32
C GLU A 93 -7.68 -4.57 0.94
N VAL A 94 -8.37 -3.90 1.87
CA VAL A 94 -7.75 -3.30 3.05
C VAL A 94 -8.06 -4.09 4.32
N CYS A 95 -7.00 -4.34 5.09
CA CYS A 95 -7.02 -5.00 6.37
C CYS A 95 -6.50 -4.06 7.47
N ILE A 96 -7.38 -3.51 8.30
CA ILE A 96 -6.93 -2.77 9.48
C ILE A 96 -6.56 -3.76 10.59
N ALA A 97 -5.26 -3.98 10.80
CA ALA A 97 -4.75 -4.92 11.80
C ALA A 97 -4.78 -4.32 13.22
N SER A 98 -4.45 -3.02 13.33
CA SER A 98 -4.53 -2.22 14.57
C SER A 98 -4.81 -0.76 14.22
N ALA A 99 -4.91 0.11 15.24
CA ALA A 99 -5.07 1.56 15.04
C ALA A 99 -3.90 2.23 14.26
N ASN A 100 -2.78 1.53 14.08
CA ASN A 100 -1.59 2.06 13.42
C ASN A 100 -0.94 1.09 12.43
N LEU A 101 -1.59 -0.02 12.09
CA LEU A 101 -1.09 -1.01 11.15
C LEU A 101 -2.20 -1.46 10.23
N ALA A 102 -1.94 -1.40 8.93
CA ALA A 102 -2.82 -1.88 7.90
C ALA A 102 -2.06 -2.74 6.87
N PHE A 103 -2.77 -3.70 6.30
CA PHE A 103 -2.33 -4.42 5.11
C PHE A 103 -3.23 -4.03 3.95
N VAL A 104 -2.66 -3.74 2.79
CA VAL A 104 -3.43 -3.39 1.59
C VAL A 104 -2.96 -4.27 0.45
N ASP A 105 -3.77 -5.26 0.07
CA ASP A 105 -3.53 -5.99 -1.19
C ASP A 105 -4.00 -5.10 -2.34
N THR A 106 -3.13 -4.87 -3.31
CA THR A 106 -3.41 -3.99 -4.45
C THR A 106 -3.29 -4.79 -5.73
N ARG A 107 -4.38 -4.84 -6.49
CA ARG A 107 -4.40 -5.42 -7.83
C ARG A 107 -4.24 -4.31 -8.86
N PHE A 108 -3.25 -4.44 -9.74
CA PHE A 108 -2.91 -3.37 -10.69
C PHE A 108 -2.35 -3.88 -12.02
N SER A 109 -2.35 -3.01 -13.02
CA SER A 109 -1.74 -3.25 -14.33
C SER A 109 -0.67 -2.21 -14.61
N ARG A 110 0.38 -2.60 -15.35
CA ARG A 110 1.33 -1.68 -15.97
C ARG A 110 0.93 -1.49 -17.42
N LEU A 111 0.75 -0.24 -17.85
CA LEU A 111 0.22 0.09 -19.16
C LEU A 111 1.31 0.73 -20.02
N ASP A 112 1.26 0.40 -21.32
CA ASP A 112 2.06 1.05 -22.35
C ASP A 112 1.37 2.30 -22.90
N ARG A 113 2.03 2.98 -23.84
CA ARG A 113 1.53 4.20 -24.49
C ARG A 113 0.21 4.03 -25.26
N ASN A 114 -0.18 2.80 -25.59
CA ASN A 114 -1.42 2.48 -26.28
C ASN A 114 -2.53 2.05 -25.29
N GLY A 115 -2.25 2.06 -23.98
CA GLY A 115 -3.12 1.54 -22.94
C GLY A 115 -3.12 0.02 -22.83
N GLY A 116 -2.21 -0.67 -23.54
CA GLY A 116 -2.04 -2.12 -23.48
C GLY A 116 -1.33 -2.54 -22.20
N ALA A 117 -1.78 -3.65 -21.60
CA ALA A 117 -1.15 -4.17 -20.39
C ALA A 117 0.19 -4.88 -20.71
N ILE A 118 1.26 -4.46 -20.05
CA ILE A 118 2.58 -5.08 -20.13
C ILE A 118 2.56 -6.34 -19.27
N ALA A 119 2.92 -7.49 -19.85
CA ALA A 119 2.89 -8.79 -19.19
C ALA A 119 3.72 -8.80 -17.87
N PRO A 120 3.23 -9.46 -16.80
CA PRO A 120 1.89 -10.04 -16.67
C PRO A 120 0.80 -8.95 -16.66
N ALA A 121 -0.35 -9.22 -17.30
CA ALA A 121 -1.40 -8.21 -17.47
C ALA A 121 -1.94 -7.68 -16.13
N ILE A 122 -2.03 -8.56 -15.13
CA ILE A 122 -2.43 -8.25 -13.76
C ILE A 122 -1.27 -8.59 -12.84
N ARG A 123 -0.98 -7.68 -11.91
CA ARG A 123 -0.03 -7.86 -10.81
C ARG A 123 -0.78 -7.71 -9.50
N ARG A 124 -0.31 -8.41 -8.47
CA ARG A 124 -0.73 -8.19 -7.09
C ARG A 124 0.47 -7.82 -6.23
N SER A 125 0.24 -6.94 -5.27
CA SER A 125 1.23 -6.61 -4.26
C SER A 125 0.56 -6.31 -2.93
N LEU A 126 1.05 -6.96 -1.89
CA LEU A 126 0.66 -6.70 -0.52
C LEU A 126 1.52 -5.58 0.03
N TYR A 127 0.91 -4.47 0.41
CA TYR A 127 1.57 -3.36 1.08
C TYR A 127 1.28 -3.41 2.58
N VAL A 128 2.29 -3.14 3.39
CA VAL A 128 2.16 -2.98 4.84
C VAL A 128 2.31 -1.50 5.14
N LEU A 129 1.26 -0.90 5.70
CA LEU A 129 1.20 0.51 6.03
C LEU A 129 1.23 0.68 7.54
N GLN A 130 2.04 1.63 8.00
CA GLN A 130 2.08 2.05 9.40
C GLN A 130 1.59 3.50 9.50
N LYS A 131 0.69 3.77 10.46
CA LYS A 131 0.24 5.13 10.75
C LYS A 131 1.28 5.83 11.62
N ARG A 132 1.85 6.94 11.14
CA ARG A 132 2.80 7.80 11.85
C ARG A 132 2.29 9.24 11.77
N GLU A 133 2.21 9.92 12.91
CA GLU A 133 1.74 11.32 12.97
C GLU A 133 0.37 11.53 12.29
N ASN A 134 -0.50 10.53 12.42
CA ASN A 134 -1.83 10.45 11.79
C ASN A 134 -1.84 10.29 10.25
N GLU A 135 -0.70 9.98 9.63
CA GLU A 135 -0.58 9.66 8.21
C GLU A 135 -0.19 8.19 8.00
N TRP A 136 -0.83 7.51 7.06
CA TRP A 136 -0.41 6.17 6.64
C TRP A 136 0.83 6.25 5.75
N ARG A 137 1.82 5.38 5.99
CA ARG A 137 3.04 5.29 5.18
C ARG A 137 3.44 3.85 4.94
N ILE A 138 4.01 3.55 3.78
CA ILE A 138 4.44 2.20 3.41
C ILE A 138 5.74 1.86 4.16
N VAL A 139 5.73 0.74 4.89
CA VAL A 139 6.91 0.19 5.60
C VAL A 139 7.37 -1.14 5.00
N ALA A 140 6.52 -1.82 4.23
CA ALA A 140 6.93 -2.98 3.44
C ALA A 140 6.01 -3.21 2.24
N PHE A 141 6.50 -3.89 1.22
CA PHE A 141 5.66 -4.39 0.13
C PHE A 141 6.20 -5.66 -0.50
N TYR A 142 5.29 -6.53 -0.99
CA TYR A 142 5.62 -7.85 -1.52
C TYR A 142 4.79 -8.13 -2.76
N GLY A 143 5.44 -8.42 -3.89
CA GLY A 143 4.75 -9.05 -5.01
C GLY A 143 4.35 -10.48 -4.65
N HIS A 144 3.16 -10.90 -5.05
CA HIS A 144 2.72 -12.29 -4.90
C HIS A 144 1.87 -12.72 -6.10
N ASP A 145 1.67 -14.04 -6.20
CA ASP A 145 0.88 -14.64 -7.26
C ASP A 145 -0.58 -14.16 -7.21
N ALA A 146 -1.18 -14.00 -8.38
CA ALA A 146 -2.52 -13.45 -8.53
C ALA A 146 -3.62 -14.31 -7.89
N ASP A 147 -3.36 -15.61 -7.73
CA ASP A 147 -4.29 -16.62 -7.20
C ASP A 147 -4.26 -16.73 -5.68
N VAL A 148 -3.30 -16.07 -5.02
CA VAL A 148 -3.17 -16.04 -3.56
C VAL A 148 -3.61 -14.66 -3.08
N VAL A 149 -4.78 -14.58 -2.46
CA VAL A 149 -5.29 -13.34 -1.86
C VAL A 149 -5.02 -13.37 -0.36
N PRO A 150 -4.26 -12.43 0.20
CA PRO A 150 -4.10 -12.32 1.65
C PRO A 150 -5.46 -12.05 2.32
N THR A 151 -5.98 -13.01 3.07
CA THR A 151 -7.27 -12.85 3.77
C THR A 151 -7.07 -12.30 5.18
N CYS A 152 -7.93 -11.34 5.56
CA CYS A 152 -8.02 -10.80 6.92
C CYS A 152 -8.71 -11.75 7.89
N ASN A 153 -8.01 -12.80 8.33
CA ASN A 153 -8.53 -13.67 9.39
C ASN A 153 -8.07 -13.13 10.74
N ARG A 154 -8.93 -12.36 11.42
CA ARG A 154 -8.76 -12.13 12.86
C ARG A 154 -9.21 -13.40 13.58
N GLU A 155 -8.28 -14.26 13.95
CA GLU A 155 -8.56 -15.21 15.02
C GLU A 155 -8.79 -14.40 16.30
N MET A 156 -10.06 -14.28 16.70
CA MET A 156 -10.42 -13.73 17.99
C MET A 156 -9.98 -14.75 19.04
N THR A 157 -8.80 -14.55 19.63
CA THR A 157 -8.42 -15.20 20.89
C THR A 157 -8.66 -14.27 22.06
#